data_AF-A0A1R1XKG6-F1
#
_entry.id   AF-A0A1R1XKG6-F1
#
_cell.length_a   1.000
_cell.length_b   1.000
_cell.length_c   1.000
_cell.angle_alpha   90.00
_cell.angle_beta   90.00
_cell.angle_gamma   90.00
#
_symmetry.space_group_name_H-M   'P 1'
#
loop_
_entity.id
_entity.type
_entity.pdbx_description
1 polymer ?
#
loop_
_entity_poly.entity_id
_entity_poly.type
_entity_poly.pdbx_seq_one_letter_code
_entity_poly.pdbx_strand_id
1 'polypeptide(L)'
;MNTDNQTPQSTETQIEVMIRANNALTAKVDNLTVERATEPTAEEDQHITANVPATVLNVYPELEKLIPSMSDDFYRTVLTEEEKREAIYACPKSSNVSYNPPPLNDSTSNSVKKADSALYAIQTALAHGTRPIDYFIHRLLQADPTLTLDDPVVDILNTLRCVMGNVAAMATQSRLDNLHTGMNFTGKPDQIVESDVKPLMDSEKFEAQLA
;
A
#
# COMPACT_ATOMS: atom_id res chain seq x y z
N MET A 1 -48.26 36.81 -61.93
CA MET A 1 -47.43 35.88 -62.72
C MET A 1 -46.39 35.34 -61.75
N ASN A 2 -46.52 34.10 -61.25
CA ASN A 2 -46.10 32.86 -61.92
C ASN A 2 -44.75 33.05 -62.61
N THR A 3 -43.70 32.28 -62.36
CA THR A 3 -43.60 30.94 -61.76
C THR A 3 -42.12 30.64 -61.56
N ASP A 4 -41.84 29.71 -60.65
CA ASP A 4 -40.81 28.67 -60.79
C ASP A 4 -39.32 29.08 -60.76
N ASN A 5 -38.37 28.25 -60.34
CA ASN A 5 -38.29 26.99 -59.59
C ASN A 5 -36.82 26.58 -59.82
N GLN A 6 -35.94 26.79 -58.86
CA GLN A 6 -34.53 26.33 -58.86
C GLN A 6 -33.93 26.69 -57.49
N THR A 7 -33.48 25.79 -56.61
CA THR A 7 -33.27 24.36 -56.74
C THR A 7 -33.07 23.76 -55.33
N PRO A 8 -33.80 22.72 -54.91
CA PRO A 8 -33.52 21.97 -53.66
C PRO A 8 -32.21 21.13 -53.71
N GLN A 9 -31.58 21.03 -54.90
CA GLN A 9 -30.36 20.23 -55.11
C GLN A 9 -29.16 20.69 -54.27
N SER A 10 -29.00 21.98 -53.96
CA SER A 10 -27.80 22.46 -53.23
C SER A 10 -27.78 21.97 -51.78
N THR A 11 -28.95 21.93 -51.13
CA THR A 11 -29.10 21.44 -49.76
C THR A 11 -29.04 19.92 -49.70
N GLU A 12 -29.63 19.25 -50.70
CA GLU A 12 -29.59 17.79 -50.82
C GLU A 12 -28.17 17.27 -51.05
N THR A 13 -27.39 17.97 -51.89
CA THR A 13 -25.97 17.66 -52.13
C THR A 13 -25.13 17.82 -50.86
N GLN A 14 -25.39 18.84 -50.03
CA GLN A 14 -24.67 19.04 -48.78
C GLN A 14 -24.98 17.94 -47.76
N ILE A 15 -26.22 17.48 -47.71
CA ILE A 15 -26.64 16.37 -46.84
C ILE A 15 -25.94 15.08 -47.25
N GLU A 16 -25.85 14.77 -48.55
CA GLU A 16 -25.15 13.58 -49.04
C GLU A 16 -23.65 13.59 -48.70
N VAL A 17 -23.00 14.75 -48.80
CA VAL A 17 -21.59 14.91 -48.41
C VAL A 17 -21.39 14.63 -46.93
N MET A 18 -22.30 15.12 -46.08
CA MET A 18 -22.24 14.90 -44.63
C MET A 18 -22.48 13.44 -44.26
N ILE A 19 -23.42 12.75 -44.91
CA ILE A 19 -23.67 11.32 -44.71
C ILE A 19 -22.42 10.50 -45.07
N ARG A 20 -21.76 10.83 -46.19
CA ARG A 20 -20.53 10.14 -46.61
C ARG A 20 -19.39 10.34 -45.62
N ALA A 21 -19.24 11.55 -45.09
CA ALA A 21 -18.23 11.86 -44.07
C ALA A 21 -18.46 11.09 -42.77
N ASN A 22 -19.71 11.02 -42.30
CA ASN A 22 -20.06 10.25 -41.10
C ASN A 22 -19.79 8.76 -41.27
N ASN A 23 -20.16 8.17 -42.42
CA ASN A 23 -19.88 6.76 -42.69
C ASN A 23 -18.38 6.45 -42.74
N ALA A 24 -17.57 7.37 -43.29
CA ALA A 24 -16.12 7.23 -43.30
C ALA A 24 -15.49 7.33 -41.90
N LEU A 25 -16.04 8.19 -41.04
CA LEU A 25 -15.66 8.31 -39.63
C LEU A 25 -16.01 7.05 -38.84
N THR A 26 -17.22 6.52 -39.00
CA THR A 26 -17.67 5.28 -38.35
C THR A 26 -16.75 4.11 -38.71
N ALA A 27 -16.44 3.91 -40.00
CA ALA A 27 -15.52 2.86 -40.43
C ALA A 27 -14.10 3.00 -39.83
N LYS A 28 -13.64 4.24 -39.61
CA LYS A 28 -12.32 4.50 -39.01
C LYS A 28 -12.31 4.23 -37.50
N VAL A 29 -13.42 4.52 -36.81
CA VAL A 29 -13.60 4.17 -35.39
C VAL A 29 -13.69 2.65 -35.23
N ASP A 30 -14.43 1.96 -36.10
CA ASP A 30 -14.54 0.50 -36.09
C ASP A 30 -13.15 -0.15 -36.27
N ASN A 31 -12.36 0.33 -37.24
CA ASN A 31 -10.99 -0.14 -37.44
C ASN A 31 -10.07 0.12 -36.24
N LEU A 32 -10.19 1.27 -35.55
CA LEU A 32 -9.44 1.55 -34.32
C LEU A 32 -9.86 0.65 -33.15
N THR A 33 -11.15 0.32 -33.05
CA THR A 33 -11.63 -0.65 -32.05
C THR A 33 -11.18 -2.08 -32.38
N VAL A 34 -11.05 -2.44 -33.66
CA VAL A 34 -10.47 -3.72 -34.10
C VAL A 34 -8.96 -3.74 -33.85
N GLU A 35 -8.21 -2.68 -34.15
CA GLU A 35 -6.78 -2.58 -33.85
C GLU A 35 -6.50 -2.75 -32.34
N ARG A 36 -7.35 -2.19 -31.47
CA ARG A 36 -7.25 -2.39 -30.01
C ARG A 36 -7.66 -3.80 -29.56
N ALA A 37 -8.52 -4.49 -30.31
CA ALA A 37 -8.94 -5.86 -30.02
C ALA A 37 -7.99 -6.93 -30.59
N THR A 38 -7.05 -6.53 -31.45
CA THR A 38 -6.08 -7.45 -32.08
C THR A 38 -4.65 -7.09 -31.67
N GLU A 39 -4.39 -7.04 -30.37
CA GLU A 39 -3.09 -7.48 -29.90
C GLU A 39 -2.95 -8.96 -30.28
N PRO A 40 -1.83 -9.40 -30.89
CA PRO A 40 -1.56 -10.82 -31.02
C PRO A 40 -1.52 -11.40 -29.61
N THR A 41 -2.52 -12.23 -29.30
CA THR A 41 -2.47 -13.23 -28.23
C THR A 41 -1.10 -13.89 -28.31
N ALA A 42 -0.21 -13.53 -27.38
CA ALA A 42 0.81 -14.45 -26.97
C ALA A 42 0.05 -15.73 -26.64
N GLU A 43 0.44 -16.87 -27.20
CA GLU A 43 0.12 -18.13 -26.57
C GLU A 43 0.73 -18.02 -25.17
N GLU A 44 -0.08 -17.56 -24.20
CA GLU A 44 0.24 -17.65 -22.80
C GLU A 44 0.38 -19.14 -22.55
N ASP A 45 1.63 -19.62 -22.56
CA ASP A 45 1.97 -20.92 -22.02
C ASP A 45 1.19 -21.03 -20.70
N GLN A 46 0.27 -22.00 -20.63
CA GLN A 46 -0.64 -22.22 -19.52
C GLN A 46 0.10 -22.37 -18.16
N HIS A 47 1.42 -22.56 -18.20
CA HIS A 47 2.30 -22.69 -17.04
C HIS A 47 3.25 -21.50 -16.84
N ILE A 48 3.23 -20.47 -17.69
CA ILE A 48 4.06 -19.27 -17.57
C ILE A 48 3.16 -18.05 -17.39
N THR A 49 3.06 -17.59 -16.15
CA THR A 49 2.56 -16.26 -15.84
C THR A 49 3.73 -15.28 -15.94
N ALA A 50 3.63 -14.27 -16.81
CA ALA A 50 4.52 -13.13 -16.73
C ALA A 50 4.28 -12.42 -15.38
N ASN A 51 5.26 -12.46 -14.49
CA ASN A 51 5.23 -11.62 -13.29
C ASN A 51 5.17 -10.16 -13.77
N VAL A 52 4.09 -9.45 -13.48
CA VAL A 52 3.87 -8.07 -13.93
C VAL A 52 5.13 -7.25 -13.60
N PRO A 53 5.73 -6.52 -14.56
CA PRO A 53 6.90 -5.70 -14.27
C PRO A 53 6.56 -4.73 -13.15
N ALA A 54 7.37 -4.71 -12.09
CA ALA A 54 7.21 -3.71 -11.03
C ALA A 54 7.37 -2.31 -11.63
N THR A 55 6.34 -1.47 -11.51
CA THR A 55 6.43 -0.06 -11.91
C THR A 55 7.30 0.69 -10.90
N VAL A 56 8.33 1.38 -11.40
CA VAL A 56 9.25 2.18 -10.58
C VAL A 56 8.91 3.67 -10.73
N LEU A 57 8.72 4.36 -9.61
CA LEU A 57 8.61 5.83 -9.58
C LEU A 57 10.02 6.44 -9.58
N ASN A 58 10.40 7.10 -10.67
CA ASN A 58 11.66 7.84 -10.73
C ASN A 58 11.49 9.19 -10.02
N VAL A 59 12.41 9.53 -9.13
CA VAL A 59 12.44 10.83 -8.47
C VAL A 59 12.89 11.89 -9.47
N TYR A 60 12.04 12.89 -9.71
CA TYR A 60 12.29 14.01 -10.63
C TYR A 60 12.47 15.33 -9.85
N PRO A 61 13.12 16.36 -10.44
CA PRO A 61 13.56 17.56 -9.70
C PRO A 61 12.44 18.28 -8.95
N GLU A 62 11.24 18.36 -9.52
CA GLU A 62 10.09 19.00 -8.87
C GLU A 62 9.60 18.21 -7.64
N LEU A 63 9.69 16.88 -7.68
CA LEU A 63 9.33 16.03 -6.54
C LEU A 63 10.36 16.11 -5.42
N GLU A 64 11.65 16.09 -5.76
CA GLU A 64 12.75 16.29 -4.81
C GLU A 64 12.66 17.66 -4.14
N LYS A 65 12.36 18.72 -4.92
CA LYS A 65 12.20 20.06 -4.36
C LYS A 65 11.06 20.13 -3.34
N LEU A 66 9.98 19.39 -3.58
CA LEU A 66 8.83 19.36 -2.68
C LEU A 66 9.10 18.50 -1.44
N ILE A 67 9.76 17.35 -1.61
CA ILE A 67 10.07 16.39 -0.56
C ILE A 67 11.56 16.07 -0.65
N PRO A 68 12.44 16.87 -0.02
CA PRO A 68 13.89 16.69 -0.13
C PRO A 68 14.36 15.29 0.30
N SER A 69 13.66 14.67 1.25
CA SER A 69 13.97 13.31 1.70
C SER A 69 13.72 12.21 0.66
N MET A 70 13.12 12.52 -0.49
CA MET A 70 12.97 11.57 -1.61
C MET A 70 14.31 11.21 -2.26
N SER A 71 15.31 12.07 -2.15
CA SER A 71 16.65 11.83 -2.67
C SER A 71 17.60 11.22 -1.64
N ASP A 72 17.18 11.14 -0.38
CA ASP A 72 18.01 10.58 0.69
C ASP A 72 18.05 9.04 0.59
N ASP A 73 19.17 8.44 1.03
CA ASP A 73 19.26 6.99 1.18
C ASP A 73 18.44 6.54 2.40
N PHE A 74 17.22 6.09 2.14
CA PHE A 74 16.25 5.63 3.14
C PHE A 74 16.85 4.67 4.19
N TYR A 75 17.80 3.80 3.81
CA TYR A 75 18.38 2.81 4.71
C TYR A 75 19.55 3.35 5.56
N ARG A 76 20.05 4.55 5.25
CA ARG A 76 21.16 5.20 5.95
C ARG A 76 20.75 6.48 6.67
N THR A 77 19.57 7.02 6.38
CA THR A 77 19.05 8.20 7.06
C THR A 77 18.80 7.89 8.54
N VAL A 78 19.50 8.61 9.41
CA VAL A 78 19.32 8.54 10.87
C VAL A 78 18.95 9.93 11.36
N LEU A 79 17.77 10.03 11.99
CA LEU A 79 17.35 11.28 12.64
C LEU A 79 18.20 11.54 13.88
N THR A 80 18.74 12.75 13.99
CA THR A 80 19.32 13.30 15.21
C THR A 80 18.25 13.43 16.30
N GLU A 81 18.67 13.58 17.56
CA GLU A 81 17.71 13.77 18.67
C GLU A 81 16.87 15.04 18.50
N GLU A 82 17.44 16.08 17.89
CA GLU A 82 16.72 17.31 17.59
C GLU A 82 15.66 17.08 16.51
N GLU A 83 16.00 16.40 15.41
CA GLU A 83 15.03 16.07 14.36
C GLU A 83 13.93 15.15 14.88
N LYS A 84 14.25 14.18 15.75
CA LYS A 84 13.23 13.37 16.44
C LYS A 84 12.32 14.23 17.31
N ARG A 85 12.89 15.20 18.03
CA ARG A 85 12.12 16.13 18.87
C ARG A 85 11.09 16.89 18.04
N GLU A 86 11.49 17.38 16.88
CA GLU A 86 10.64 18.20 16.01
C GLU A 86 9.64 17.38 15.19
N ALA A 87 10.08 16.31 14.56
CA ALA A 87 9.22 15.52 13.66
C ALA A 87 8.28 14.56 14.41
N ILE A 88 8.72 14.04 15.57
CA ILE A 88 8.01 12.97 16.29
C ILE A 88 7.48 13.50 17.62
N TYR A 89 8.35 14.04 18.47
CA TYR A 89 7.98 14.34 19.85
C TYR A 89 7.14 15.61 20.02
N ALA A 90 7.16 16.51 19.03
CA ALA A 90 6.25 17.65 18.96
C ALA A 90 4.78 17.25 18.75
N CYS A 91 4.52 16.08 18.19
CA CYS A 91 3.17 15.55 18.00
C CYS A 91 2.71 14.77 19.24
N PRO A 92 1.49 14.93 19.76
CA PRO A 92 1.02 14.16 20.92
C PRO A 92 1.02 12.64 20.67
N LYS A 93 1.19 11.85 21.73
CA LYS A 93 1.07 10.39 21.66
C LYS A 93 -0.42 10.01 21.69
N SER A 94 -0.84 9.15 20.76
CA SER A 94 -2.18 8.57 20.79
C SER A 94 -2.33 7.61 21.98
N SER A 95 -3.46 7.70 22.69
CA SER A 95 -3.75 6.87 23.86
C SER A 95 -3.77 5.38 23.53
N ASN A 96 -4.16 5.03 22.30
CA ASN A 96 -4.34 3.65 21.86
C ASN A 96 -3.02 2.99 21.39
N VAL A 97 -1.93 3.75 21.31
CA VAL A 97 -0.60 3.25 20.85
C VAL A 97 0.34 3.06 22.04
N SER A 98 -0.21 2.59 23.17
CA SER A 98 0.54 2.24 24.37
C SER A 98 0.76 0.73 24.41
N TYR A 99 2.01 0.30 24.44
CA TYR A 99 2.39 -1.10 24.53
C TYR A 99 3.40 -1.30 25.65
N ASN A 100 3.12 -2.26 26.54
CA ASN A 100 4.04 -2.71 27.57
C ASN A 100 4.39 -4.17 27.30
N PRO A 101 5.64 -4.48 26.94
CA PRO A 101 6.03 -5.87 26.72
C PRO A 101 5.99 -6.71 28.00
N PRO A 102 5.73 -8.01 27.90
CA PRO A 102 5.95 -8.94 29.00
C PRO A 102 7.41 -8.88 29.47
N PRO A 103 7.67 -8.93 30.79
CA PRO A 103 9.03 -8.93 31.31
C PRO A 103 9.73 -10.24 30.91
N LEU A 104 10.98 -10.11 30.44
CA LEU A 104 11.87 -11.26 30.26
C LEU A 104 12.38 -11.71 31.63
N ASN A 105 12.37 -13.02 31.90
CA ASN A 105 12.93 -13.56 33.14
C ASN A 105 14.46 -13.77 33.04
N ASP A 106 15.12 -13.95 34.18
CA ASP A 106 16.58 -14.15 34.23
C ASP A 106 17.03 -15.44 33.51
N SER A 107 16.16 -16.45 33.46
CA SER A 107 16.37 -17.73 32.78
C SER A 107 16.38 -17.63 31.24
N THR A 108 15.94 -16.51 30.67
CA THR A 108 15.92 -16.30 29.23
C THR A 108 17.34 -16.12 28.70
N SER A 109 17.68 -16.82 27.60
CA SER A 109 19.02 -16.75 27.00
C SER A 109 19.35 -15.35 26.48
N ASN A 110 20.65 -15.02 26.43
CA ASN A 110 21.12 -13.72 25.94
C ASN A 110 20.75 -13.47 24.46
N SER A 111 20.67 -14.51 23.64
CA SER A 111 20.24 -14.41 22.25
C SER A 111 18.77 -14.00 22.16
N VAL A 112 17.90 -14.63 22.95
CA VAL A 112 16.46 -14.32 23.01
C VAL A 112 16.25 -12.89 23.52
N LYS A 113 16.95 -12.47 24.57
CA LYS A 113 16.92 -11.09 25.10
C LYS A 113 17.33 -10.05 24.05
N LYS A 114 18.36 -10.35 23.25
CA LYS A 114 18.84 -9.46 22.18
C LYS A 114 17.82 -9.35 21.04
N ALA A 115 17.25 -10.47 20.60
CA ALA A 115 16.22 -10.48 19.56
C ALA A 115 14.95 -9.74 20.02
N ASP A 116 14.50 -9.98 21.25
CA ASP A 116 13.35 -9.30 21.84
C ASP A 116 13.56 -7.77 21.92
N SER A 117 14.74 -7.34 22.38
CA SER A 117 15.10 -5.91 22.43
C SER A 117 15.09 -5.24 21.06
N ALA A 118 15.60 -5.91 20.02
CA ALA A 118 15.56 -5.39 18.65
C ALA A 118 14.11 -5.27 18.12
N LEU A 119 13.28 -6.29 18.34
CA LEU A 119 11.86 -6.26 17.95
C LEU A 119 11.09 -5.18 18.72
N TYR A 120 11.38 -5.00 20.01
CA TYR A 120 10.81 -3.92 20.81
C TYR A 120 11.20 -2.53 20.30
N ALA A 121 12.46 -2.34 19.89
CA ALA A 121 12.92 -1.09 19.30
C ALA A 121 12.17 -0.78 17.98
N ILE A 122 11.93 -1.79 17.13
CA ILE A 122 11.13 -1.65 15.91
C ILE A 122 9.69 -1.24 16.24
N GLN A 123 9.04 -1.93 17.18
CA GLN A 123 7.67 -1.57 17.60
C GLN A 123 7.59 -0.13 18.15
N THR A 124 8.59 0.27 18.94
CA THR A 124 8.67 1.63 19.48
C THR A 124 8.84 2.66 18.36
N ALA A 125 9.70 2.38 17.38
CA ALA A 125 9.88 3.25 16.22
C ALA A 125 8.60 3.38 15.38
N LEU A 126 7.86 2.29 15.17
CA LEU A 126 6.57 2.32 14.49
C LEU A 126 5.55 3.15 15.27
N ALA A 127 5.43 2.94 16.59
CA ALA A 127 4.56 3.73 17.45
C ALA A 127 4.90 5.23 17.38
N HIS A 128 6.19 5.57 17.37
CA HIS A 128 6.64 6.94 17.18
C HIS A 128 6.27 7.52 15.81
N GLY A 129 6.47 6.77 14.73
CA GLY A 129 6.10 7.24 13.38
C GLY A 129 4.60 7.44 13.18
N THR A 130 3.73 6.79 13.98
CA THR A 130 2.28 7.07 13.93
C THR A 130 1.88 8.43 14.51
N ARG A 131 2.71 9.05 15.37
CA ARG A 131 2.39 10.33 16.04
C ARG A 131 2.10 11.47 15.06
N PRO A 132 2.95 11.78 14.07
CA PRO A 132 2.66 12.82 13.09
C PRO A 132 1.42 12.52 12.24
N ILE A 133 1.16 11.24 11.92
CA ILE A 133 -0.05 10.82 11.19
C ILE A 133 -1.30 11.11 12.03
N ASP A 134 -1.35 10.58 13.25
CA ASP A 134 -2.48 10.71 14.18
C ASP A 134 -2.79 12.19 14.47
N TYR A 135 -1.74 13.00 14.69
CA TYR A 135 -1.91 14.42 14.95
C TYR A 135 -2.34 15.20 13.71
N PHE A 136 -1.88 14.83 12.52
CA PHE A 136 -2.32 15.47 11.28
C PHE A 136 -3.79 15.18 10.98
N ILE A 137 -4.23 13.92 11.11
CA ILE A 137 -5.66 13.54 10.98
C ILE A 137 -6.51 14.34 11.98
N HIS A 138 -6.06 14.45 13.24
CA HIS A 138 -6.75 15.26 14.25
C HIS A 138 -6.94 16.72 13.82
N ARG A 139 -5.89 17.35 13.26
CA ARG A 139 -5.96 18.73 12.76
C ARG A 139 -6.88 18.87 11.55
N LEU A 140 -6.88 17.89 10.63
CA LEU A 140 -7.80 17.88 9.50
C LEU A 140 -9.26 17.83 9.99
N LEU A 141 -9.58 16.96 10.94
CA LEU A 141 -10.92 16.83 11.51
C LEU A 141 -11.35 18.08 12.30
N GLN A 142 -10.42 18.77 12.96
CA GLN A 142 -10.72 20.04 13.62
C GLN A 142 -11.05 21.15 12.62
N ALA A 143 -10.39 21.16 11.45
CA ALA A 143 -10.63 22.13 10.40
C ALA A 143 -11.94 21.85 9.64
N ASP A 144 -12.26 20.57 9.42
CA ASP A 144 -13.48 20.11 8.80
C ASP A 144 -14.12 18.95 9.60
N PRO A 145 -15.13 19.23 10.43
CA PRO A 145 -15.83 18.20 11.20
C PRO A 145 -16.65 17.22 10.34
N THR A 146 -16.84 17.50 9.05
CA THR A 146 -17.57 16.62 8.12
C THR A 146 -16.65 15.63 7.40
N LEU A 147 -15.34 15.69 7.68
CA LEU A 147 -14.33 14.82 7.10
C LEU A 147 -14.66 13.34 7.34
N THR A 148 -14.51 12.53 6.28
CA THR A 148 -14.80 11.08 6.31
C THR A 148 -13.63 10.29 5.71
N LEU A 149 -13.71 8.96 5.77
CA LEU A 149 -12.74 8.06 5.11
C LEU A 149 -12.77 8.14 3.58
N ASP A 150 -13.82 8.71 2.97
CA ASP A 150 -13.89 8.89 1.52
C ASP A 150 -12.99 10.04 1.03
N ASP A 151 -12.47 10.87 1.95
CA ASP A 151 -11.47 11.87 1.62
C ASP A 151 -10.13 11.19 1.25
N PRO A 152 -9.57 11.46 0.05
CA PRO A 152 -8.35 10.78 -0.40
C PRO A 152 -7.13 10.96 0.51
N VAL A 153 -7.02 12.09 1.21
CA VAL A 153 -5.91 12.33 2.14
C VAL A 153 -6.11 11.48 3.37
N VAL A 154 -7.34 11.41 3.91
CA VAL A 154 -7.66 10.56 5.05
C VAL A 154 -7.47 9.09 4.73
N ASP A 155 -7.88 8.63 3.56
CA ASP A 155 -7.71 7.25 3.10
C ASP A 155 -6.22 6.84 3.07
N ILE A 156 -5.37 7.68 2.46
CA ILE A 156 -3.92 7.42 2.40
C ILE A 156 -3.32 7.40 3.82
N LEU A 157 -3.68 8.35 4.69
CA LEU A 157 -3.16 8.40 6.05
C LEU A 157 -3.60 7.20 6.89
N ASN A 158 -4.86 6.78 6.75
CA ASN A 158 -5.38 5.58 7.38
C ASN A 158 -4.65 4.33 6.88
N THR A 159 -4.43 4.23 5.58
CA THR A 159 -3.66 3.14 4.95
C THR A 159 -2.24 3.08 5.51
N LEU A 160 -1.52 4.20 5.57
CA LEU A 160 -0.18 4.26 6.16
C LEU A 160 -0.19 3.80 7.62
N ARG A 161 -1.16 4.28 8.42
CA ARG A 161 -1.33 3.88 9.82
C ARG A 161 -1.59 2.38 9.97
N CYS A 162 -2.44 1.80 9.12
CA CYS A 162 -2.74 0.37 9.09
C CYS A 162 -1.50 -0.47 8.73
N VAL A 163 -0.73 -0.06 7.72
CA VAL A 163 0.52 -0.74 7.34
C VAL A 163 1.51 -0.77 8.49
N MET A 164 1.71 0.38 9.17
CA MET A 164 2.57 0.45 10.36
C MET A 164 2.07 -0.44 11.50
N GLY A 165 0.75 -0.47 11.72
CA GLY A 165 0.11 -1.34 12.70
C GLY A 165 0.31 -2.82 12.40
N ASN A 166 0.21 -3.22 11.13
CA ASN A 166 0.45 -4.60 10.68
C ASN A 166 1.90 -5.03 10.96
N VAL A 167 2.89 -4.20 10.62
CA VAL A 167 4.30 -4.50 10.92
C VAL A 167 4.54 -4.59 12.44
N ALA A 168 3.89 -3.73 13.24
CA ALA A 168 3.98 -3.81 14.69
C ALA A 168 3.36 -5.10 15.25
N ALA A 169 2.24 -5.56 14.68
CA ALA A 169 1.62 -6.83 15.03
C ALA A 169 2.52 -8.02 14.68
N MET A 170 3.12 -8.03 13.48
CA MET A 170 4.11 -9.04 13.07
C MET A 170 5.31 -9.10 14.02
N ALA A 171 5.85 -7.93 14.41
CA ALA A 171 6.92 -7.87 15.41
C ALA A 171 6.45 -8.41 16.77
N THR A 172 5.21 -8.17 17.17
CA THR A 172 4.65 -8.71 18.41
C THR A 172 4.58 -10.23 18.36
N GLN A 173 4.11 -10.80 17.25
CA GLN A 173 4.06 -12.26 17.06
C GLN A 173 5.47 -12.87 17.11
N SER A 174 6.42 -12.28 16.40
CA SER A 174 7.82 -12.74 16.40
C SER A 174 8.43 -12.74 17.81
N ARG A 175 8.02 -11.80 18.68
CA ARG A 175 8.45 -11.78 20.07
C ARG A 175 7.83 -12.91 20.88
N LEU A 176 6.54 -13.18 20.72
CA LEU A 176 5.87 -14.32 21.35
C LEU A 176 6.52 -15.64 20.94
N ASP A 177 6.79 -15.82 19.65
CA ASP A 177 7.40 -17.04 19.11
C ASP A 177 8.84 -17.22 19.63
N ASN A 178 9.61 -16.12 19.67
CA ASN A 178 10.97 -16.11 20.22
C ASN A 178 10.99 -16.44 21.72
N LEU A 179 10.01 -15.96 22.48
CA LEU A 179 9.86 -16.30 23.90
C LEU A 179 9.48 -17.75 24.09
N HIS A 180 8.51 -18.23 23.32
CA HIS A 180 8.05 -19.61 23.38
C HIS A 180 9.18 -20.60 23.11
N THR A 181 9.93 -20.36 22.03
CA THR A 181 11.11 -21.15 21.66
C THR A 181 12.22 -21.02 22.71
N GLY A 182 12.49 -19.79 23.17
CA GLY A 182 13.56 -19.48 24.11
C GLY A 182 13.35 -20.04 25.52
N MET A 183 12.10 -20.27 25.92
CA MET A 183 11.73 -20.79 27.24
C MET A 183 11.37 -22.29 27.22
N ASN A 184 11.47 -22.97 26.07
CA ASN A 184 11.07 -24.37 25.89
C ASN A 184 9.63 -24.65 26.33
N PHE A 185 8.69 -23.72 26.10
CA PHE A 185 7.29 -23.97 26.41
C PHE A 185 6.76 -25.11 25.53
N THR A 186 5.95 -26.00 26.13
CA THR A 186 5.28 -27.08 25.40
C THR A 186 3.97 -26.57 24.81
N GLY A 187 3.76 -26.74 23.50
CA GLY A 187 2.53 -26.29 22.82
C GLY A 187 2.83 -25.38 21.62
N LYS A 188 1.79 -24.72 21.10
CA LYS A 188 1.94 -23.67 20.08
C LYS A 188 1.92 -22.30 20.79
N PRO A 189 2.74 -21.33 20.37
CA PRO A 189 2.62 -19.96 20.83
C PRO A 189 1.26 -19.38 20.45
N ASP A 190 0.74 -18.48 21.29
CA ASP A 190 -0.50 -17.77 21.02
C ASP A 190 -0.37 -16.95 19.72
N GLN A 191 -1.34 -17.11 18.81
CA GLN A 191 -1.43 -16.30 17.59
C GLN A 191 -2.25 -15.04 17.84
N ILE A 192 -1.66 -13.88 17.55
CA ILE A 192 -2.32 -12.57 17.65
C ILE A 192 -3.36 -12.39 16.53
N VAL A 193 -3.13 -13.04 15.38
CA VAL A 193 -4.07 -13.12 14.25
C VAL A 193 -4.15 -14.59 13.87
N GLU A 194 -5.35 -15.16 13.86
CA GLU A 194 -5.56 -16.54 13.38
C GLU A 194 -5.10 -16.62 11.93
N SER A 195 -4.15 -17.52 11.66
CA SER A 195 -3.68 -17.78 10.30
C SER A 195 -4.73 -18.58 9.54
N ASP A 196 -5.46 -17.93 8.63
CA ASP A 196 -6.30 -18.61 7.62
C ASP A 196 -5.47 -19.41 6.60
N VAL A 197 -4.16 -19.17 6.55
CA VAL A 197 -3.25 -19.86 5.64
C VAL A 197 -2.90 -21.23 6.23
N LYS A 198 -3.31 -22.30 5.53
CA LYS A 198 -2.86 -23.66 5.83
C LYS A 198 -1.33 -23.71 5.73
N PRO A 199 -0.63 -24.26 6.74
CA PRO A 199 0.83 -24.33 6.72
C PRO A 199 1.31 -25.17 5.53
N LEU A 200 2.46 -24.76 4.97
CA LEU A 200 3.07 -25.39 3.78
C LEU A 200 3.42 -26.87 4.00
N MET A 201 3.67 -27.26 5.26
CA MET A 201 3.73 -28.64 5.71
C MET A 201 2.71 -28.87 6.83
N ASP A 202 2.12 -30.06 6.83
CA ASP A 202 1.30 -30.54 7.93
C ASP A 202 2.13 -30.57 9.23
N SER A 203 1.54 -30.03 10.31
CA SER A 203 2.20 -29.85 11.61
C SER A 203 2.67 -31.18 12.21
N GLU A 204 1.91 -32.26 12.08
CA GLU A 204 2.29 -33.59 12.60
C GLU A 204 3.44 -34.17 11.77
N LYS A 205 3.42 -33.91 10.46
CA LYS A 205 4.42 -34.40 9.52
C LYS A 205 5.78 -33.69 9.68
N PHE A 206 5.76 -32.42 10.09
CA PHE A 206 6.97 -31.65 10.42
C PHE A 206 7.58 -32.11 11.74
N GLU A 207 6.76 -32.29 12.79
CA GLU A 207 7.21 -32.77 14.11
C GLU A 207 7.81 -34.19 14.02
N ALA A 208 7.25 -35.08 13.19
CA ALA A 208 7.79 -36.41 12.97
C ALA A 208 9.18 -36.42 12.28
N GLN A 209 9.61 -35.31 11.66
CA GLN A 209 10.94 -35.18 11.06
C GLN A 209 11.98 -34.57 12.02
N LEU A 210 11.54 -34.03 13.16
CA LEU A 210 12.39 -33.46 14.20
C LEU A 210 12.78 -34.47 15.28
N ALA A 211 12.11 -35.62 15.33
CA ALA A 211 12.36 -36.75 16.24
C ALA A 211 13.39 -37.74 15.67
#